data_AF-A0A3M1HXH5-F1
#
_entry.id   AF-A0A3M1HXH5-F1
#
_cell.length_a   1.000
_cell.length_b   1.000
_cell.length_c   1.000
_cell.angle_alpha   90.00
_cell.angle_beta   90.00
_cell.angle_gamma   90.00
#
_symmetry.space_group_name_H-M   'P 1'
#
loop_
_entity.id
_entity.type
_entity.pdbx_description
1 polymer ?
#
loop_
_entity_poly.entity_id
_entity_poly.type
_entity_poly.pdbx_seq_one_letter_code
_entity_poly.pdbx_strand_id
1 'polypeptide(L)'
;MTGRERARLAFAHREPDRVPLFELSIDNPTASYVLGREAWCGFGGYVRGVLQNRAMREGWYEAYHRRRIADEIALWRALDLDVYPNAAPVPRHPSVPEQVEENRWRFDDPATGLWTECVYAPESDMYDQVDSSLRREGLPALARLTEALEASEPSVD
;
A
#
# COMPACT_ATOMS: atom_id res chain seq x y z
N MET A 1 24.68 0.93 20.20
CA MET A 1 24.76 0.46 18.81
C MET A 1 23.69 1.20 18.00
N THR A 2 23.93 1.53 16.73
CA THR A 2 22.88 2.08 15.86
C THR A 2 21.93 0.97 15.39
N GLY A 3 20.69 1.31 15.00
CA GLY A 3 19.75 0.30 14.48
C GLY A 3 20.27 -0.43 13.23
N ARG A 4 21.03 0.27 12.38
CA ARG A 4 21.71 -0.33 11.22
C ARG A 4 22.75 -1.39 11.63
N GLU A 5 23.56 -1.11 12.63
CA GLU A 5 24.56 -2.06 13.15
C GLU A 5 23.87 -3.25 13.82
N ARG A 6 22.82 -2.97 14.61
CA ARG A 6 22.00 -3.98 15.28
C ARG A 6 21.40 -4.97 14.29
N ALA A 7 20.74 -4.47 13.26
CA ALA A 7 20.17 -5.30 12.19
C ALA A 7 21.26 -6.15 11.50
N ARG A 8 22.41 -5.55 11.17
CA ARG A 8 23.52 -6.28 10.51
C ARG A 8 24.08 -7.41 11.35
N LEU A 9 24.26 -7.21 12.66
CA LEU A 9 24.72 -8.28 13.55
C LEU A 9 23.69 -9.39 13.65
N ALA A 10 22.41 -9.05 13.79
CA ALA A 10 21.33 -10.04 13.81
C ALA A 10 21.30 -10.89 12.52
N PHE A 11 21.39 -10.27 11.33
CA PHE A 11 21.49 -10.99 10.06
C PHE A 11 22.76 -11.83 9.92
N ALA A 12 23.84 -11.45 10.61
CA ALA A 12 25.08 -12.22 10.66
C ALA A 12 25.09 -13.28 11.78
N HIS A 13 23.95 -13.54 12.44
CA HIS A 13 23.83 -14.45 13.58
C HIS A 13 24.81 -14.13 14.73
N ARG A 14 25.09 -12.84 14.94
CA ARG A 14 25.90 -12.32 16.05
C ARG A 14 25.02 -11.56 17.02
N GLU A 15 25.29 -11.70 18.31
CA GLU A 15 24.51 -11.03 19.36
C GLU A 15 24.67 -9.49 19.28
N PRO A 16 23.56 -8.74 19.09
CA PRO A 16 23.55 -7.29 19.18
C PRO A 16 23.35 -6.79 20.63
N ASP A 17 23.32 -5.48 20.85
CA ASP A 17 23.02 -4.88 22.16
C ASP A 17 21.55 -5.06 22.61
N ARG A 18 20.62 -5.18 21.66
CA ARG A 18 19.23 -5.64 21.85
C ARG A 18 18.69 -6.24 20.55
N VAL A 19 17.59 -6.97 20.61
CA VAL A 19 16.90 -7.47 19.40
C VAL A 19 16.50 -6.28 18.52
N PRO A 20 16.82 -6.28 17.20
CA PRO A 20 16.34 -5.25 16.28
C PRO A 20 14.81 -5.27 16.21
N LEU A 21 14.20 -4.09 16.33
CA LEU A 21 12.75 -3.91 16.26
C LEU A 21 12.32 -3.36 14.91
N PHE A 22 11.21 -3.86 14.40
CA PHE A 22 10.52 -3.32 13.25
C PHE A 22 9.02 -3.59 13.39
N GLU A 23 8.24 -2.83 12.62
CA GLU A 23 6.83 -3.09 12.37
C GLU A 23 6.65 -3.11 10.85
N LEU A 24 5.70 -3.89 10.33
CA LEU A 24 5.40 -3.91 8.90
C LEU A 24 4.73 -2.60 8.47
N SER A 25 3.76 -2.12 9.24
CA SER A 25 3.04 -0.88 9.00
C SER A 25 2.38 -0.35 10.28
N ILE A 26 2.30 0.98 10.42
CA ILE A 26 1.54 1.63 11.51
C ILE A 26 0.59 2.64 10.89
N ASP A 27 -0.70 2.49 11.17
CA ASP A 27 -1.76 3.27 10.53
C ASP A 27 -1.82 4.73 10.98
N ASN A 28 -2.41 5.54 10.10
CA ASN A 28 -2.43 7.00 10.17
C ASN A 28 -2.87 7.58 11.52
N PRO A 29 -3.87 7.05 12.25
CA PRO A 29 -4.30 7.65 13.51
C PRO A 29 -3.21 7.55 14.58
N THR A 30 -2.58 6.38 14.71
CA THR A 30 -1.46 6.15 15.62
C THR A 30 -0.22 6.91 15.18
N ALA A 31 0.09 6.90 13.90
CA ALA A 31 1.22 7.65 13.35
C ALA A 31 1.09 9.16 13.61
N SER A 32 -0.11 9.72 13.38
CA SER A 32 -0.37 11.14 13.57
C SER A 32 -0.30 11.54 15.05
N TYR A 33 -0.76 10.66 15.94
CA TYR A 33 -0.60 10.83 17.38
C TYR A 33 0.87 10.89 17.81
N VAL A 34 1.69 9.94 17.34
CA VAL A 34 3.13 9.89 17.65
C VAL A 34 3.88 11.11 17.10
N LEU A 35 3.56 11.54 15.89
CA LEU A 35 4.25 12.66 15.23
C LEU A 35 3.70 14.05 15.61
N GLY A 36 2.56 14.13 16.29
CA GLY A 36 1.93 15.40 16.68
C GLY A 36 1.43 16.23 15.49
N ARG A 37 1.26 15.61 14.31
CA ARG A 37 0.77 16.22 13.07
C ARG A 37 0.10 15.15 12.22
N GLU A 38 -0.66 15.56 11.21
CA GLU A 38 -1.13 14.63 10.19
C GLU A 38 0.05 13.87 9.56
N ALA A 39 -0.08 12.54 9.52
CA ALA A 39 0.89 11.61 8.98
C ALA A 39 0.22 10.65 7.99
N TRP A 40 0.76 10.57 6.78
CA TRP A 40 0.32 9.64 5.76
C TRP A 40 1.10 8.33 5.89
N CYS A 41 0.69 7.49 6.84
CA CYS A 41 1.35 6.21 7.13
C CYS A 41 0.37 5.04 7.06
N GLY A 42 0.92 3.84 6.87
CA GLY A 42 0.21 2.58 7.06
C GLY A 42 -0.77 2.23 5.95
N PHE A 43 -1.57 1.19 6.18
CA PHE A 43 -2.48 0.61 5.20
C PHE A 43 -3.95 0.99 5.42
N GLY A 44 -4.22 1.88 6.39
CA GLY A 44 -5.52 2.49 6.65
C GLY A 44 -6.20 3.04 5.38
N GLY A 45 -7.51 2.81 5.28
CA GLY A 45 -8.31 2.99 4.10
C GLY A 45 -8.38 4.43 3.61
N TYR A 46 -8.33 5.42 4.50
CA TYR A 46 -8.29 6.82 4.11
C TYR A 46 -7.01 7.16 3.35
N VAL A 47 -5.84 6.87 3.95
CA VAL A 47 -4.56 7.23 3.33
C VAL A 47 -4.30 6.35 2.12
N ARG A 48 -4.41 5.02 2.25
CA ARG A 48 -4.09 4.06 1.18
C ARG A 48 -5.17 3.98 0.10
N GLY A 49 -6.44 4.13 0.44
CA GLY A 49 -7.54 4.07 -0.52
C GLY A 49 -7.90 5.45 -1.07
N VAL A 50 -8.47 6.30 -0.22
CA VAL A 50 -9.07 7.57 -0.65
C VAL A 50 -8.02 8.55 -1.20
N LEU A 51 -7.01 8.89 -0.41
CA LEU A 51 -5.98 9.86 -0.80
C LEU A 51 -5.15 9.35 -1.98
N GLN A 52 -4.82 8.05 -2.01
CA GLN A 52 -4.08 7.47 -3.12
C GLN A 52 -4.87 7.52 -4.44
N ASN A 53 -6.14 7.10 -4.42
CA ASN A 53 -6.99 7.12 -5.60
C ASN A 53 -7.17 8.55 -6.13
N ARG A 54 -7.34 9.50 -5.21
CA ARG A 54 -7.38 10.93 -5.56
C ARG A 54 -6.06 11.38 -6.20
N ALA A 55 -4.93 10.99 -5.64
CA ALA A 55 -3.61 11.31 -6.17
C ALA A 55 -3.38 10.76 -7.58
N MET A 56 -3.82 9.53 -7.84
CA MET A 56 -3.78 8.91 -9.17
C MET A 56 -4.64 9.71 -10.16
N ARG A 57 -5.90 10.00 -9.81
CA ARG A 57 -6.85 10.69 -10.68
C ARG A 57 -6.49 12.15 -10.97
N GLU A 58 -5.92 12.84 -10.00
CA GLU A 58 -5.56 14.25 -10.09
C GLU A 58 -4.09 14.49 -10.51
N GLY A 59 -3.33 13.43 -10.77
CA GLY A 59 -1.97 13.54 -11.31
C GLY A 59 -0.88 13.94 -10.31
N TRP A 60 -1.11 13.79 -9.01
CA TRP A 60 -0.11 14.05 -7.96
C TRP A 60 0.35 12.77 -7.22
N TYR A 61 0.19 11.61 -7.85
CA TYR A 61 0.56 10.28 -7.33
C TYR A 61 1.99 10.17 -6.80
N GLU A 62 2.95 10.76 -7.51
CA GLU A 62 4.35 10.72 -7.07
C GLU A 62 4.57 11.56 -5.79
N ALA A 63 3.94 12.72 -5.71
CA ALA A 63 4.00 13.58 -4.53
C ALA A 63 3.34 12.90 -3.31
N TYR A 64 2.24 12.17 -3.52
CA TYR A 64 1.60 11.33 -2.51
C TYR A 64 2.59 10.32 -1.91
N HIS A 65 3.28 9.55 -2.75
CA HIS A 65 4.23 8.53 -2.29
C HIS A 65 5.47 9.13 -1.64
N ARG A 66 5.99 10.24 -2.18
CA ARG A 66 7.10 10.97 -1.54
C ARG A 66 6.72 11.43 -0.13
N ARG A 67 5.49 11.94 0.05
CA ARG A 67 4.99 12.33 1.38
C ARG A 67 4.84 11.13 2.30
N ARG A 68 4.25 10.03 1.84
CA ARG A 68 4.12 8.80 2.63
C ARG A 68 5.45 8.28 3.15
N ILE A 69 6.43 8.11 2.25
CA ILE A 69 7.77 7.63 2.63
C ILE A 69 8.40 8.58 3.66
N ALA A 70 8.26 9.90 3.49
CA ALA A 70 8.79 10.86 4.45
C ALA A 70 8.13 10.74 5.83
N ASP A 71 6.81 10.51 5.88
CA ASP A 71 6.06 10.35 7.13
C ASP A 71 6.36 9.02 7.81
N GLU A 72 6.47 7.92 7.06
CA GLU A 72 6.86 6.61 7.58
C GLU A 72 8.29 6.64 8.14
N ILE A 73 9.25 7.24 7.43
CA ILE A 73 10.62 7.41 7.96
C ILE A 73 10.64 8.30 9.20
N ALA A 74 9.81 9.35 9.27
CA ALA A 74 9.70 10.19 10.46
C ALA A 74 9.14 9.39 11.64
N LEU A 75 8.13 8.55 11.42
CA LEU A 75 7.52 7.71 12.43
C LEU A 75 8.50 6.66 12.97
N TRP A 76 9.24 5.98 12.08
CA TRP A 76 10.24 4.99 12.48
C TRP A 76 11.34 5.60 13.36
N ARG A 77 11.76 6.82 13.03
CA ARG A 77 12.71 7.58 13.87
C ARG A 77 12.12 7.94 15.21
N ALA A 78 10.86 8.39 15.26
CA ALA A 78 10.19 8.77 16.50
C ALA A 78 10.00 7.58 17.45
N LEU A 79 9.83 6.37 16.91
CA LEU A 79 9.63 5.14 17.67
C LEU A 79 10.93 4.36 17.96
N ASP A 80 12.10 4.86 17.54
CA ASP A 80 13.39 4.17 17.65
C ASP A 80 13.37 2.73 17.07
N LEU A 81 12.69 2.58 15.92
CA LEU A 81 12.65 1.33 15.16
C LEU A 81 13.90 1.17 14.29
N ASP A 82 14.43 -0.04 14.24
CA ASP A 82 15.74 -0.35 13.68
C ASP A 82 15.72 -0.58 12.17
N VAL A 83 14.61 -1.14 11.67
CA VAL A 83 14.45 -1.53 10.27
C VAL A 83 13.16 -0.95 9.72
N TYR A 84 13.29 -0.20 8.63
CA TYR A 84 12.15 0.25 7.83
C TYR A 84 11.92 -0.76 6.69
N PRO A 85 10.87 -1.58 6.75
CA PRO A 85 10.52 -2.45 5.64
C PRO A 85 9.79 -1.60 4.59
N ASN A 86 10.44 -1.35 3.45
CA ASN A 86 9.72 -0.82 2.30
C ASN A 86 8.77 -1.91 1.76
N ALA A 87 7.60 -2.05 2.39
CA ALA A 87 6.64 -3.14 2.16
C ALA A 87 5.58 -2.82 1.09
N ALA A 88 5.61 -1.61 0.52
CA ALA A 88 4.68 -1.16 -0.49
C ALA A 88 5.45 -0.60 -1.70
N PRO A 89 5.92 -1.46 -2.62
CA PRO A 89 6.57 -0.99 -3.84
C PRO A 89 5.61 -0.08 -4.62
N VAL A 90 6.15 1.01 -5.19
CA VAL A 90 5.38 2.00 -5.94
C VAL A 90 5.34 1.58 -7.41
N PRO A 91 4.17 1.22 -7.97
CA PRO A 91 4.05 0.88 -9.38
C PRO A 91 4.43 2.06 -10.27
N ARG A 92 5.20 1.82 -11.34
CA ARG A 92 5.52 2.85 -12.36
C ARG A 92 4.29 3.25 -13.18
N HIS A 93 3.41 2.28 -13.44
CA HIS A 93 2.20 2.45 -14.25
C HIS A 93 0.97 2.00 -13.45
N PRO A 94 0.53 2.76 -12.44
CA PRO A 94 -0.63 2.39 -11.64
C PRO A 94 -1.92 2.44 -12.48
N SER A 95 -2.84 1.50 -12.23
CA SER A 95 -4.20 1.59 -12.75
C SER A 95 -4.93 2.77 -12.12
N VAL A 96 -5.35 3.75 -12.92
CA VAL A 96 -6.09 4.92 -12.44
C VAL A 96 -7.56 4.54 -12.29
N PRO A 97 -8.16 4.64 -11.08
CA PRO A 97 -9.54 4.26 -10.88
C PRO A 97 -10.53 5.30 -11.43
N GLU A 98 -11.70 4.84 -11.82
CA GLU A 98 -12.89 5.68 -11.91
C GLU A 98 -13.52 5.79 -10.50
N GLN A 99 -13.95 7.00 -10.12
CA GLN A 99 -14.74 7.18 -8.89
C GLN A 99 -16.22 7.13 -9.27
N VAL A 100 -16.89 6.03 -8.90
CA VAL A 100 -18.29 5.79 -9.27
C VAL A 100 -19.26 6.33 -8.22
N GLU A 101 -18.83 6.44 -6.96
CA GLU A 101 -19.56 7.08 -5.85
C GLU A 101 -18.55 7.74 -4.90
N GLU A 102 -19.02 8.51 -3.91
CA GLU A 102 -18.16 9.24 -2.95
C GLU A 102 -17.05 8.36 -2.34
N ASN A 103 -17.42 7.15 -1.89
CA ASN A 103 -16.52 6.19 -1.27
C ASN A 103 -16.35 4.90 -2.08
N ARG A 104 -16.60 4.95 -3.40
CA ARG A 104 -16.51 3.78 -4.27
C ARG A 104 -15.68 4.06 -5.51
N TRP A 105 -14.75 3.16 -5.78
CA TRP A 105 -13.85 3.23 -6.91
C TRP A 105 -13.87 1.94 -7.70
N ARG A 106 -13.78 2.09 -9.01
CA ARG A 106 -13.72 1.00 -9.97
C ARG A 106 -12.37 1.02 -10.68
N PHE A 107 -11.74 -0.14 -10.77
CA PHE A 107 -10.54 -0.35 -11.55
C PHE A 107 -10.88 -1.30 -12.68
N ASP A 108 -10.73 -0.84 -13.91
CA ASP A 108 -10.89 -1.66 -15.11
C ASP A 108 -9.50 -1.95 -15.68
N ASP A 109 -9.27 -3.21 -16.03
CA ASP A 109 -8.12 -3.63 -16.80
C ASP A 109 -8.52 -3.74 -18.29
N PRO A 110 -8.10 -2.80 -19.13
CA PRO A 110 -8.48 -2.80 -20.55
C PRO A 110 -7.89 -3.98 -21.33
N ALA A 111 -6.80 -4.60 -20.86
CA ALA A 111 -6.19 -5.72 -21.55
C ALA A 111 -7.02 -7.01 -21.43
N THR A 112 -7.66 -7.21 -20.27
CA THR A 112 -8.41 -8.44 -19.96
C THR A 112 -9.92 -8.22 -19.92
N GLY A 113 -10.36 -6.96 -19.89
CA GLY A 113 -11.75 -6.57 -19.62
C GLY A 113 -12.21 -6.94 -18.20
N LEU A 114 -11.28 -7.29 -17.30
CA LEU A 114 -11.58 -7.56 -15.90
C LEU A 114 -11.72 -6.25 -15.13
N TRP A 115 -12.51 -6.29 -14.07
CA TRP A 115 -12.69 -5.15 -13.20
C TRP A 115 -12.82 -5.54 -11.74
N THR A 116 -12.49 -4.60 -10.87
CA THR A 116 -12.70 -4.68 -9.42
C THR A 116 -13.35 -3.40 -8.91
N GLU A 117 -14.18 -3.51 -7.89
CA GLU A 117 -14.72 -2.37 -7.17
C GLU A 117 -14.29 -2.41 -5.72
N CYS A 118 -13.82 -1.28 -5.22
CA CYS A 118 -13.38 -1.10 -3.86
C CYS A 118 -14.20 0.00 -3.17
N VAL A 119 -14.51 -0.21 -1.89
CA VAL A 119 -15.27 0.74 -1.07
C VAL A 119 -14.48 1.12 0.17
N TYR A 120 -14.52 2.40 0.50
CA TYR A 120 -14.02 2.92 1.78
C TYR A 120 -15.15 3.01 2.80
N ALA A 121 -14.93 2.45 4.00
CA ALA A 121 -15.84 2.50 5.14
C ALA A 121 -15.24 3.37 6.27
N PRO A 122 -15.64 4.65 6.38
CA PRO A 122 -15.03 5.61 7.31
C PRO A 122 -15.06 5.20 8.77
N GLU A 123 -16.09 4.45 9.18
CA GLU A 123 -16.30 4.04 10.58
C GLU A 123 -15.24 3.04 11.06
N SER A 124 -14.60 2.34 10.13
CA SER A 124 -13.60 1.30 10.41
C SER A 124 -12.24 1.57 9.78
N ASP A 125 -12.11 2.68 9.04
CA ASP A 125 -10.96 2.98 8.18
C ASP A 125 -10.60 1.84 7.22
N MET A 126 -11.58 1.05 6.79
CA MET A 126 -11.37 -0.07 5.87
C MET A 126 -11.53 0.38 4.42
N TYR A 127 -10.60 -0.03 3.56
CA TYR A 127 -10.72 0.12 2.11
C TYR A 127 -10.46 -1.22 1.44
N ASP A 128 -11.52 -1.85 0.95
CA ASP A 128 -11.45 -3.22 0.47
C ASP A 128 -12.27 -3.43 -0.80
N GLN A 129 -11.90 -4.48 -1.54
CA GLN A 129 -12.60 -4.94 -2.71
C GLN A 129 -13.94 -5.56 -2.30
N VAL A 130 -15.03 -4.98 -2.77
CA VAL A 130 -16.40 -5.46 -2.49
C VAL A 130 -17.02 -6.18 -3.68
N ASP A 131 -16.47 -6.02 -4.89
CA ASP A 131 -16.97 -6.66 -6.10
C ASP A 131 -15.93 -6.84 -7.20
N SER A 132 -16.21 -7.69 -8.19
CA SER A 132 -15.36 -7.89 -9.37
C SER A 132 -16.00 -8.74 -10.46
N SER A 133 -15.38 -8.74 -11.65
CA SER A 133 -15.62 -9.76 -12.68
C SER A 133 -15.54 -11.18 -12.13
N LEU A 134 -14.53 -11.51 -11.31
CA LEU A 134 -14.39 -12.85 -10.73
C LEU A 134 -15.58 -13.23 -9.87
N ARG A 135 -16.07 -12.30 -9.03
CA ARG A 135 -17.25 -12.53 -8.19
C ARG A 135 -18.54 -12.64 -9.00
N ARG A 136 -18.70 -11.86 -10.07
CA ARG A 136 -19.94 -11.78 -10.86
C ARG A 136 -20.06 -12.82 -11.96
N GLU A 137 -18.96 -13.16 -12.59
CA GLU A 137 -18.92 -14.04 -13.76
C GLU A 137 -18.39 -15.43 -13.42
N GLY A 138 -17.52 -15.57 -12.41
CA GLY A 138 -16.94 -16.85 -12.01
C GLY A 138 -15.91 -17.38 -13.00
N LEU A 139 -16.06 -18.64 -13.44
CA LEU A 139 -15.08 -19.34 -14.29
C LEU A 139 -14.73 -18.60 -15.61
N PRO A 140 -15.68 -17.98 -16.34
CA PRO A 140 -15.36 -17.16 -17.50
C PRO A 140 -14.36 -16.02 -17.21
N ALA A 141 -14.50 -15.30 -16.09
CA ALA A 141 -13.56 -14.25 -15.73
C ALA A 141 -12.21 -14.84 -15.28
N LEU A 142 -12.22 -15.98 -14.59
CA LEU A 142 -11.00 -16.69 -14.24
C LEU A 142 -10.22 -17.15 -15.48
N ALA A 143 -10.91 -17.66 -16.50
CA ALA A 143 -10.27 -18.07 -17.76
C ALA A 143 -9.55 -16.90 -18.45
N ARG A 144 -10.20 -15.72 -18.54
CA ARG A 144 -9.56 -14.50 -19.07
C ARG A 144 -8.33 -14.09 -18.26
N LEU A 145 -8.40 -14.17 -16.94
CA LEU A 145 -7.27 -13.88 -16.06
C LEU A 145 -6.12 -14.87 -16.31
N THR A 146 -6.42 -16.17 -16.39
CA THR A 146 -5.43 -17.22 -16.65
C THR A 146 -4.74 -17.03 -18.00
N GLU A 147 -5.51 -16.83 -19.06
CA GLU A 147 -4.97 -16.59 -20.41
C GLU A 147 -4.05 -15.36 -20.43
N ALA A 148 -4.44 -14.28 -19.74
CA ALA A 148 -3.62 -13.07 -19.65
C ALA A 148 -2.32 -13.28 -18.87
N LEU A 149 -2.36 -14.00 -17.75
CA LEU A 149 -1.19 -14.32 -16.94
C LEU A 149 -0.22 -15.25 -17.70
N GLU A 150 -0.74 -16.24 -18.42
CA GLU A 150 0.06 -17.16 -19.24
C GLU A 150 0.69 -16.48 -20.46
N ALA A 151 0.03 -15.47 -21.01
CA ALA A 151 0.56 -14.66 -22.12
C ALA A 151 1.58 -13.60 -21.66
N SER A 152 1.59 -13.25 -20.37
CA SER A 152 2.51 -12.26 -19.82
C SER A 152 3.87 -12.86 -19.48
N GLU A 153 4.95 -12.20 -19.90
CA GLU A 153 6.28 -12.51 -19.37
C GLU A 153 6.43 -11.89 -17.97
N PRO A 154 7.00 -12.61 -16.98
CA PRO A 154 7.29 -12.03 -15.67
C PRO A 154 8.20 -10.80 -15.83
N SER A 155 7.76 -9.65 -15.33
CA SER A 155 8.57 -8.43 -15.26
C SER A 155 8.67 -7.93 -13.82
N VAL A 156 9.78 -7.23 -13.54
CA VAL A 156 10.06 -6.50 -12.30
C VAL A 156 9.96 -4.98 -12.48
N ASP A 157 9.40 -4.53 -13.62
CA ASP A 157 9.22 -3.12 -13.96
C ASP A 157 8.21 -2.37 -13.07
#